data_AF-A0A084Y4E6-F1
#
_entry.id   AF-A0A084Y4E6-F1
#
_cell.length_a   1.000
_cell.length_b   1.000
_cell.length_c   1.000
_cell.angle_alpha   90.00
_cell.angle_beta   90.00
_cell.angle_gamma   90.00
#
_symmetry.space_group_name_H-M   'P 1'
#
loop_
_entity.id
_entity.type
_entity.pdbx_description
1 polymer ?
#
loop_
_entity_poly.entity_id
_entity_poly.type
_entity_poly.pdbx_seq_one_letter_code
_entity_poly.pdbx_strand_id
1 'polypeptide(L)'
;MLEKLSTLRPTLPVTVVLDNARYQRCAWVQNCAEKLKMELLFLPPYSPNLNLIERLWKFVKKRCLYAKYYRDFSSFTTAIERCLQDTHTIHAKALNSLLRLNFQTLPKAQVVTA
;
A
#
# COMPACT_ATOMS: atom_id res chain seq x y z
N MET A 1 6.52 -5.50 12.24
CA MET A 1 6.61 -5.01 10.84
C MET A 1 7.56 -3.84 10.72
N LEU A 2 7.36 -2.75 11.49
CA LEU A 2 8.28 -1.59 11.50
C LEU A 2 9.73 -1.97 11.83
N GLU A 3 9.94 -2.84 12.82
CA GLU A 3 11.27 -3.36 13.15
C GLU A 3 11.94 -4.03 11.94
N LYS A 4 11.21 -4.87 11.19
CA LYS A 4 11.75 -5.51 9.96
C LYS A 4 12.17 -4.46 8.93
N LEU A 5 11.41 -3.38 8.78
CA LEU A 5 11.75 -2.28 7.86
C LEU A 5 13.02 -1.54 8.31
N SER A 6 13.17 -1.30 9.62
CA SER A 6 14.38 -0.66 10.17
C SER A 6 15.66 -1.50 9.92
N THR A 7 15.56 -2.82 9.97
CA THR A 7 16.69 -3.71 9.69
C THR A 7 17.09 -3.72 8.21
N LEU A 8 16.13 -3.54 7.30
CA LEU A 8 16.39 -3.58 5.85
C LEU A 8 17.16 -2.36 5.35
N ARG A 9 16.96 -1.18 5.96
CA ARG A 9 17.64 0.07 5.58
C ARG A 9 17.97 0.93 6.79
N PRO A 10 18.97 0.55 7.60
CA PRO A 10 19.24 1.17 8.91
C PRO A 10 19.77 2.61 8.83
N THR A 11 20.30 3.03 7.68
CA THR A 11 20.94 4.34 7.51
C THR A 11 20.05 5.39 6.82
N LEU A 12 18.90 4.98 6.29
CA LEU A 12 18.00 5.86 5.54
C LEU A 12 16.79 6.24 6.40
N PRO A 13 16.40 7.53 6.42
CA PRO A 13 15.10 7.92 6.96
C PRO A 13 13.97 7.15 6.25
N VAL A 14 13.04 6.59 7.02
CA VAL A 14 11.90 5.83 6.49
C VAL A 14 10.60 6.50 6.89
N THR A 15 9.80 6.85 5.89
CA THR A 15 8.42 7.28 6.05
C THR A 15 7.49 6.15 5.63
N VAL A 16 6.58 5.76 6.53
CA VAL A 16 5.57 4.73 6.29
C VAL A 16 4.24 5.40 6.00
N VAL A 17 3.74 5.20 4.77
CA VAL A 17 2.43 5.73 4.34
C VAL A 17 1.33 4.75 4.76
N LEU A 18 0.35 5.25 5.49
CA LEU A 18 -0.67 4.47 6.19
C LEU A 18 -2.08 4.96 5.86
N ASP A 19 -3.06 4.05 5.89
CA ASP A 19 -4.47 4.42 5.85
C ASP A 19 -4.96 4.83 7.25
N ASN A 20 -6.26 5.10 7.41
CA ASN A 20 -6.81 5.54 8.70
C ASN A 20 -7.36 4.39 9.56
N ALA A 21 -6.94 3.14 9.34
CA ALA A 21 -7.38 2.03 10.19
C ALA A 21 -6.99 2.27 11.66
N ARG A 22 -7.94 2.06 12.58
CA ARG A 22 -7.77 2.39 14.01
C ARG A 22 -6.52 1.76 14.64
N TYR A 23 -6.21 0.52 14.27
CA TYR A 23 -5.03 -0.19 14.81
C TYR A 23 -3.70 0.40 14.34
N GLN A 24 -3.65 1.14 13.23
CA GLN A 24 -2.43 1.81 12.77
C GLN A 24 -2.11 3.06 13.60
N ARG A 25 -3.12 3.64 14.26
CA ARG A 25 -2.97 4.80 15.15
C ARG A 25 -2.80 4.42 16.62
N CYS A 26 -2.73 3.14 16.96
CA CYS A 26 -2.63 2.74 18.37
C CYS A 26 -1.28 3.20 18.97
N ALA A 27 -1.26 3.42 20.29
CA ALA A 27 -0.07 3.90 20.99
C ALA A 27 1.15 3.00 20.75
N TRP A 28 0.95 1.68 20.66
CA TRP A 28 2.04 0.74 20.41
C TRP A 28 2.74 1.00 19.06
N VAL A 29 1.99 1.27 18.00
CA VAL A 29 2.55 1.58 16.67
C VAL A 29 3.26 2.93 16.68
N GLN A 30 2.66 3.95 17.28
CA GLN A 30 3.28 5.29 17.39
C GLN A 30 4.60 5.23 18.17
N ASN A 31 4.59 4.61 19.35
CA ASN A 31 5.78 4.46 20.19
C ASN A 31 6.88 3.64 19.50
N CYS A 32 6.51 2.62 18.73
CA CYS A 32 7.46 1.82 17.96
C CYS A 32 8.11 2.66 16.85
N ALA A 33 7.32 3.43 16.10
CA ALA A 33 7.83 4.31 15.06
C ALA A 33 8.77 5.39 15.62
N GLU A 34 8.42 6.00 16.74
CA GLU A 34 9.25 7.00 17.43
C GLU A 34 10.60 6.41 17.86
N LYS A 35 10.61 5.24 18.50
CA LYS A 35 11.85 4.53 18.89
C LYS A 35 12.74 4.23 17.69
N LEU A 36 12.14 3.89 16.56
CA LEU A 36 12.85 3.57 15.32
C LEU A 36 13.17 4.83 14.47
N LYS A 37 12.81 6.03 14.93
CA LYS A 37 12.95 7.30 14.20
C LYS A 37 12.31 7.25 12.80
N MET A 38 11.15 6.61 12.71
CA MET A 38 10.36 6.48 11.48
C MET A 38 9.20 7.49 11.49
N GLU A 39 8.92 8.06 10.34
CA GLU A 39 7.76 8.94 10.17
C GLU A 39 6.53 8.11 9.77
N LEU A 40 5.39 8.36 10.43
CA LEU A 40 4.11 7.78 10.03
C LEU A 40 3.28 8.84 9.29
N LEU A 41 3.14 8.66 7.98
CA LEU A 41 2.34 9.55 7.13
C LEU A 41 0.95 8.95 6.91
N PHE A 42 -0.06 9.55 7.53
CA PHE A 42 -1.45 9.12 7.35
C PHE A 42 -2.10 9.83 6.17
N LEU A 43 -2.71 9.06 5.28
CA LEU A 43 -3.49 9.61 4.17
C LEU A 43 -4.73 10.37 4.69
N PRO A 44 -5.25 11.36 3.94
CA PRO A 44 -6.53 11.98 4.27
C PRO A 44 -7.67 10.94 4.34
N PRO A 45 -8.71 11.17 5.17
CA PRO A 45 -9.86 10.29 5.23
C PRO A 45 -10.49 10.08 3.85
N TYR A 46 -11.06 8.88 3.64
CA TYR A 46 -11.78 8.52 2.42
C TYR A 46 -11.02 8.80 1.11
N SER A 47 -9.69 8.67 1.13
CA SER A 47 -8.81 8.91 -0.03
C SER A 47 -8.13 7.65 -0.57
N PRO A 48 -8.88 6.57 -0.90
CA PRO A 48 -8.33 5.31 -1.40
C PRO A 48 -7.51 5.49 -2.69
N ASN A 49 -7.88 6.47 -3.51
CA ASN A 49 -7.19 6.87 -4.74
C ASN A 49 -5.71 7.26 -4.53
N LEU A 50 -5.36 7.78 -3.35
CA LEU A 50 -3.98 8.12 -2.97
C LEU A 50 -3.19 6.90 -2.48
N ASN A 51 -3.87 5.82 -2.10
CA ASN A 51 -3.23 4.62 -1.57
C ASN A 51 -2.79 3.67 -2.70
N LEU A 52 -1.51 3.73 -3.08
CA LEU A 52 -0.98 2.93 -4.18
C LEU A 52 -1.16 1.42 -3.99
N ILE A 53 -1.16 0.92 -2.75
CA ILE A 53 -1.32 -0.51 -2.49
C ILE A 53 -2.67 -1.00 -3.01
N GLU A 54 -3.70 -0.16 -3.04
CA GLU A 54 -5.01 -0.55 -3.57
C GLU A 54 -4.98 -0.80 -5.07
N ARG A 55 -4.17 -0.03 -5.82
CA ARG A 55 -3.98 -0.25 -7.26
C ARG A 55 -3.23 -1.56 -7.50
N LEU A 56 -2.17 -1.81 -6.74
CA LEU A 56 -1.47 -3.08 -6.76
C LEU A 56 -2.41 -4.24 -6.43
N TRP A 57 -3.30 -4.06 -5.44
CA TRP A 57 -4.22 -5.11 -5.03
C TRP A 57 -5.33 -5.39 -6.05
N LYS A 58 -5.82 -4.36 -6.74
CA LYS A 58 -6.67 -4.54 -7.93
C LYS A 58 -5.95 -5.33 -9.02
N PHE A 59 -4.67 -5.05 -9.26
CA PHE A 59 -3.87 -5.80 -10.23
C PHE A 59 -3.72 -7.27 -9.85
N VAL A 60 -3.29 -7.57 -8.62
CA VAL A 60 -3.09 -8.96 -8.19
C VAL A 60 -4.40 -9.75 -8.24
N LYS A 61 -5.50 -9.16 -7.75
CA LYS A 61 -6.83 -9.79 -7.88
C LYS A 61 -7.17 -10.11 -9.34
N LYS A 62 -6.95 -9.17 -10.25
CA LYS A 62 -7.20 -9.39 -11.68
C LYS A 62 -6.29 -10.47 -12.27
N ARG A 63 -5.03 -10.55 -11.84
CA ARG A 63 -4.02 -11.37 -12.49
C ARG A 63 -4.02 -12.82 -12.00
N CYS A 64 -4.18 -13.05 -10.70
CA CYS A 64 -4.12 -14.41 -10.16
C CYS A 64 -5.43 -14.90 -9.53
N LEU A 65 -6.36 -14.02 -9.12
CA LEU A 65 -7.57 -14.43 -8.40
C LEU A 65 -8.85 -14.39 -9.23
N TYR A 66 -8.89 -13.61 -10.30
CA TYR A 66 -10.09 -13.42 -11.11
C TYR A 66 -10.50 -14.72 -11.80
N ALA A 67 -11.75 -15.13 -11.58
CA ALA A 67 -12.36 -16.35 -12.11
C ALA A 67 -11.56 -17.65 -11.82
N LYS A 68 -10.77 -17.67 -10.74
CA LYS A 68 -9.96 -18.83 -10.37
C LYS A 68 -10.35 -19.36 -9.00
N TYR A 69 -10.68 -20.64 -8.95
CA TYR A 69 -10.94 -21.37 -7.71
C TYR A 69 -9.65 -21.97 -7.17
N TYR A 70 -9.46 -21.83 -5.85
CA TYR A 70 -8.38 -22.44 -5.10
C TYR A 70 -8.99 -23.38 -4.07
N ARG A 71 -8.55 -24.64 -4.07
CA ARG A 71 -9.13 -25.68 -3.22
C ARG A 71 -8.79 -25.47 -1.75
N ASP A 72 -7.63 -24.91 -1.48
CA ASP A 72 -7.04 -24.82 -0.16
C ASP A 72 -6.32 -23.48 0.04
N PHE A 73 -6.12 -23.13 1.31
CA PHE A 73 -5.47 -21.86 1.67
C PHE A 73 -4.04 -21.76 1.12
N SER A 74 -3.30 -22.88 1.10
CA SER A 74 -1.90 -22.88 0.64
C SER A 74 -1.79 -22.57 -0.85
N SER A 75 -2.67 -23.14 -1.68
CA SER A 75 -2.69 -22.88 -3.12
C SER A 75 -3.13 -21.44 -3.42
N PHE A 76 -4.05 -20.88 -2.62
CA PHE A 76 -4.44 -19.49 -2.69
C PHE A 76 -3.30 -18.53 -2.34
N THR A 77 -2.65 -18.70 -1.19
CA THR A 77 -1.55 -17.83 -0.74
C THR A 77 -0.34 -17.93 -1.67
N THR A 78 0.03 -19.15 -2.09
CA THR A 78 1.14 -19.37 -3.02
C THR A 78 0.94 -18.62 -4.34
N ALA A 79 -0.30 -18.57 -4.84
CA ALA A 79 -0.58 -17.84 -6.07
C ALA A 79 -0.46 -16.32 -5.91
N ILE A 80 -0.82 -15.79 -4.74
CA ILE A 80 -0.61 -14.37 -4.41
C ILE A 80 0.89 -14.09 -4.30
N GLU A 81 1.64 -14.90 -3.55
CA GLU A 81 3.08 -14.72 -3.33
C GLU A 81 3.85 -14.75 -4.65
N ARG A 82 3.57 -15.72 -5.52
CA ARG A 82 4.17 -15.78 -6.87
C ARG A 82 3.84 -14.53 -7.68
N CYS A 83 2.58 -14.10 -7.68
CA CYS A 83 2.18 -12.88 -8.39
C CYS A 83 2.91 -11.64 -7.86
N LEU A 84 3.22 -11.58 -6.56
CA LEU A 84 3.97 -10.50 -5.93
C LEU A 84 5.48 -10.59 -6.25
N GLN A 85 6.06 -11.78 -6.30
CA GLN A 85 7.45 -12.00 -6.71
C GLN A 85 7.70 -11.59 -8.16
N ASP A 86 6.71 -11.81 -9.03
CA ASP A 86 6.77 -11.48 -10.46
C ASP A 86 6.54 -9.97 -10.76
N THR A 87 6.30 -9.16 -9.73
CA THR A 87 6.01 -7.71 -9.89
C THR A 87 7.14 -6.96 -10.58
N HIS A 88 8.39 -7.25 -10.22
CA HIS A 88 9.58 -6.59 -10.76
C HIS A 88 10.11 -7.23 -12.04
N THR A 89 9.54 -8.36 -12.47
CA THR A 89 9.98 -9.11 -13.65
C THR A 89 8.87 -9.11 -14.71
N ILE A 90 7.98 -10.09 -14.67
CA ILE A 90 6.94 -10.34 -15.67
C ILE A 90 5.94 -9.18 -15.72
N HIS A 91 5.64 -8.58 -14.57
CA HIS A 91 4.61 -7.54 -14.45
C HIS A 91 5.17 -6.12 -14.42
N ALA A 92 6.49 -5.94 -14.53
CA ALA A 92 7.16 -4.65 -14.36
C ALA A 92 6.60 -3.57 -15.29
N LYS A 93 6.45 -3.86 -16.59
CA LYS A 93 5.94 -2.89 -17.57
C LYS A 93 4.50 -2.46 -17.26
N ALA A 94 3.63 -3.39 -16.89
CA ALA A 94 2.24 -3.09 -16.57
C ALA A 94 2.12 -2.29 -15.26
N LEU A 95 2.88 -2.69 -14.24
CA LEU A 95 2.88 -2.02 -12.94
C LEU A 95 3.51 -0.62 -13.00
N ASN A 96 4.56 -0.42 -13.79
CA ASN A 96 5.17 0.90 -14.03
C ASN A 96 4.21 1.90 -14.69
N SER A 97 3.18 1.43 -15.37
CA SER A 97 2.10 2.27 -15.88
C SER A 97 1.02 2.50 -14.81
N LEU A 98 0.58 1.42 -14.15
CA LEU A 98 -0.51 1.44 -13.18
C LEU A 98 -0.21 2.23 -11.90
N LEU A 99 1.03 2.15 -11.42
CA LEU A 99 1.47 2.76 -10.16
C LEU A 99 1.96 4.21 -10.33
N ARG A 100 1.79 4.81 -11.53
CA ARG A 100 2.14 6.22 -11.74
C ARG A 100 1.27 7.16 -10.90
N LEU A 101 1.90 8.21 -10.39
CA LEU A 101 1.26 9.28 -9.61
C LEU A 101 0.57 10.32 -10.50
N ASN A 102 -0.28 9.86 -11.43
CA ASN A 102 -1.06 10.73 -12.31
C ASN A 102 -2.31 11.23 -11.56
N PHE A 103 -2.12 12.10 -10.57
CA PHE A 103 -3.22 12.71 -9.84
C PHE A 103 -3.72 13.96 -10.57
N GLN A 104 -5.03 14.10 -10.66
CA GLN A 104 -5.64 15.33 -11.15
C GLN A 104 -5.63 16.37 -10.03
N THR A 105 -5.10 17.56 -10.31
CA THR A 105 -5.24 18.72 -9.42
C THR A 105 -6.51 19.46 -9.81
N LEU A 106 -7.43 19.61 -8.86
CA LEU A 106 -8.63 20.41 -9.03
C LEU A 106 -8.43 21.75 -8.32
N PRO A 107 -8.84 22.88 -8.92
CA PRO A 107 -8.89 24.15 -8.22
C PRO A 107 -9.83 24.04 -7.02
N LYS A 108 -9.53 24.78 -5.95
CA LYS A 108 -10.29 24.75 -4.70
C LYS A 108 -11.75 25.12 -5.00
N ALA A 109 -12.68 24.16 -4.81
CA ALA A 109 -14.09 24.40 -5.01
C ALA A 109 -14.56 25.49 -4.04
N GLN A 110 -15.26 26.52 -4.56
CA GLN A 110 -15.97 27.46 -3.72
C GLN A 110 -17.16 26.70 -3.11
N VAL A 111 -17.06 26.39 -1.82
CA VAL A 111 -18.17 25.80 -1.08
C VAL A 111 -19.24 26.88 -1.01
N VAL A 112 -20.29 26.73 -1.82
CA VAL A 112 -21.49 27.56 -1.69
C VAL A 112 -22.19 27.08 -0.42
N THR A 113 -21.99 27.80 0.68
CA THR A 113 -22.82 27.66 1.87
C THR A 113 -24.21 28.19 1.53
N ALA A 114 -25.18 27.27 1.50
CA ALA A 114 -26.61 27.59 1.48
C ALA A 114 -27.06 28.08 2.86
#